data_AF-A0A844AMR6-F1
#
_entry.id   AF-A0A844AMR6-F1
#
_cell.length_a   1.000
_cell.length_b   1.000
_cell.length_c   1.000
_cell.angle_alpha   90.00
_cell.angle_beta   90.00
_cell.angle_gamma   90.00
#
_symmetry.space_group_name_H-M   'P 1'
#
loop_
_entity.id
_entity.type
_entity.pdbx_description
1 polymer ?
#
loop_
_entity_poly.entity_id
_entity_poly.type
_entity_poly.pdbx_seq_one_letter_code
_entity_poly.pdbx_strand_id
1 'polypeptide(L)'
;MNQSHESFSEHALEGPSNRSFGYTVGGILLAFVLLRWLISGELTAITIGLAIIGGVLVLLAFALPDWLALPNRLWTKLGLLLFMIVNPLVMLLIYATAFIPIGLVLRLRGYDPLAASFDKSVDTYWNKRSPHEPDPATMRNQF
;
A
#
# COMPACT_ATOMS: atom_id res chain seq x y z
N MET A 1 -34.48 11.75 -1.77
CA MET A 1 -34.62 10.30 -1.52
C MET A 1 -33.82 9.57 -2.60
N ASN A 2 -32.48 9.51 -2.48
CA ASN A 2 -31.63 8.80 -3.44
C ASN A 2 -31.30 7.42 -2.88
N GLN A 3 -32.07 6.42 -3.29
CA GLN A 3 -31.76 5.01 -3.09
C GLN A 3 -30.95 4.54 -4.30
N SER A 4 -29.63 4.64 -4.24
CA SER A 4 -28.77 3.77 -5.04
C SER A 4 -28.90 2.36 -4.46
N HIS A 5 -29.23 1.37 -5.30
CA HIS A 5 -29.57 0.00 -4.92
C HIS A 5 -28.42 -0.84 -4.33
N GLU A 6 -27.24 -0.25 -4.15
CA GLU A 6 -26.08 -0.91 -3.56
C GLU A 6 -25.73 -0.25 -2.23
N SER A 7 -26.24 -0.81 -1.13
CA SER A 7 -25.66 -0.57 0.18
C SER A 7 -24.38 -1.39 0.26
N PHE A 8 -23.24 -0.78 -0.10
CA PHE A 8 -21.95 -1.33 0.28
C PHE A 8 -21.92 -1.37 1.80
N SER A 9 -22.16 -2.54 2.37
CA SER A 9 -21.94 -2.79 3.79
C SER A 9 -20.48 -2.47 4.03
N GLU A 10 -20.19 -1.32 4.66
CA GLU A 10 -18.86 -1.04 5.17
C GLU A 10 -18.55 -2.17 6.16
N HIS A 11 -17.80 -3.18 5.72
CA HIS A 11 -17.22 -4.15 6.62
C HIS A 11 -16.28 -3.36 7.52
N ALA A 12 -16.74 -3.12 8.76
CA ALA A 12 -15.88 -2.61 9.81
C ALA A 12 -14.66 -3.49 9.83
N LEU A 13 -13.51 -2.93 9.45
CA LEU A 13 -12.24 -3.65 9.36
C LEU A 13 -11.96 -4.24 10.75
N GLU A 14 -12.24 -5.54 10.93
CA GLU A 14 -11.88 -6.24 12.14
C GLU A 14 -10.36 -6.18 12.23
N GLY A 15 -9.87 -5.46 13.25
CA GLY A 15 -8.43 -5.35 13.49
C GLY A 15 -7.80 -6.75 13.70
N PRO A 16 -6.48 -6.88 13.54
CA PRO A 16 -5.80 -8.15 13.72
C PRO A 16 -6.15 -8.78 15.07
N SER A 17 -6.48 -10.08 15.08
CA SER A 17 -6.79 -10.80 16.33
C SER A 17 -5.61 -10.69 17.31
N ASN A 18 -5.87 -10.35 18.58
CA ASN A 18 -4.82 -10.21 19.59
C ASN A 18 -3.91 -11.44 19.72
N ARG A 19 -4.47 -12.65 19.47
CA ARG A 19 -3.72 -13.91 19.42
C ARG A 19 -2.72 -13.93 18.26
N SER A 20 -3.18 -13.53 17.07
CA SER A 20 -2.33 -13.48 15.87
C SER A 20 -1.16 -12.51 16.02
N PHE A 21 -1.36 -11.36 16.68
CA PHE A 21 -0.29 -10.42 17.00
C PHE A 21 0.78 -11.07 17.87
N GLY A 22 0.39 -11.71 18.97
CA GLY A 22 1.35 -12.33 19.89
C GLY A 22 2.12 -13.50 19.27
N TYR A 23 1.46 -14.33 18.46
CA TYR A 23 2.14 -15.41 17.73
C TYR A 23 3.05 -14.90 16.62
N THR A 24 2.66 -13.88 15.86
CA THR A 24 3.50 -13.35 14.77
C THR A 24 4.70 -12.60 15.33
N VAL A 25 4.51 -11.63 16.22
CA VAL A 25 5.62 -10.86 16.79
C VAL A 25 6.51 -11.74 17.66
N GLY A 26 5.92 -12.51 18.58
CA GLY A 26 6.68 -13.42 19.44
C GLY A 26 7.40 -14.50 18.63
N GLY A 27 6.76 -15.07 17.61
CA GLY A 27 7.36 -16.04 16.70
C GLY A 27 8.52 -15.47 15.89
N ILE A 28 8.38 -14.26 15.35
CA ILE A 28 9.47 -13.58 14.62
C ILE A 28 10.67 -13.32 15.54
N LEU A 29 10.44 -12.86 16.77
CA LEU A 29 11.52 -12.62 17.74
C LEU A 29 12.25 -13.93 18.08
N LEU A 30 11.52 -15.01 18.34
CA LEU A 30 12.12 -16.31 18.62
C LEU A 30 12.86 -16.87 17.40
N ALA A 31 12.29 -16.75 16.19
CA ALA A 31 12.95 -17.16 14.96
C ALA A 31 14.25 -16.38 14.73
N PHE A 32 14.26 -15.07 15.01
CA PHE A 32 15.46 -14.25 14.92
C PHE A 32 16.54 -14.69 15.91
N VAL A 33 16.17 -14.98 17.16
CA VAL A 33 17.10 -15.51 18.17
C VAL A 33 17.64 -16.86 17.74
N LEU A 34 16.79 -17.78 17.26
CA LEU A 34 17.20 -19.10 16.80
C LEU A 34 18.15 -19.01 15.61
N LEU A 35 17.84 -18.16 14.62
CA LEU A 35 18.71 -17.94 13.46
C LEU A 35 20.05 -17.36 13.89
N ARG A 36 20.04 -16.37 14.79
CA ARG A 36 21.27 -15.77 15.29
C ARG A 36 22.11 -16.81 16.03
N TRP A 37 21.50 -17.60 16.89
CA TRP A 37 22.16 -18.68 17.61
C TRP A 37 22.75 -19.73 16.66
N LEU A 38 22.07 -20.09 15.58
CA LEU A 38 22.60 -21.03 14.58
C LEU A 38 23.82 -20.49 13.83
N ILE A 39 23.89 -19.16 13.61
CA ILE A 39 24.99 -18.51 12.88
C ILE A 39 26.20 -18.24 13.79
N SER A 40 26.00 -17.74 15.02
CA SER A 40 27.11 -17.40 15.93
C SER A 40 27.43 -18.45 16.97
N GLY A 41 26.53 -19.39 17.27
CA GLY A 41 26.64 -20.29 18.42
C GLY A 41 26.50 -19.62 19.79
N GLU A 42 26.65 -18.29 19.85
CA GLU A 42 26.61 -17.51 21.09
C GLU A 42 25.23 -16.92 21.37
N LEU A 43 24.84 -16.97 22.64
CA LEU A 43 23.68 -16.26 23.19
C LEU A 43 24.17 -15.04 23.96
N THR A 44 24.13 -13.88 23.32
CA THR A 44 24.40 -12.60 23.97
C THR A 44 23.23 -12.22 24.89
N ALA A 45 23.48 -11.40 25.91
CA ALA A 45 22.43 -10.85 26.79
C ALA A 45 21.24 -10.23 26.02
N ILE A 46 21.51 -9.58 24.89
CA ILE A 46 20.48 -9.01 24.00
C ILE A 46 19.57 -10.10 23.41
N THR A 47 20.15 -11.19 22.89
CA THR A 47 19.39 -12.30 22.31
C THR A 47 18.56 -13.05 23.36
N ILE A 48 19.08 -13.16 24.58
CA ILE A 48 18.34 -13.75 25.71
C ILE A 48 17.16 -12.85 26.09
N GLY A 49 17.37 -11.54 26.17
CA GLY A 49 16.28 -10.58 26.41
C GLY A 49 15.19 -10.67 25.34
N LEU A 50 15.57 -10.74 24.06
CA LEU A 50 14.64 -10.93 22.95
C LEU A 50 13.87 -12.26 23.04
N ALA A 51 14.53 -13.34 23.45
CA ALA A 51 13.90 -14.65 23.62
C ALA A 51 12.86 -14.63 24.73
N ILE A 52 13.17 -13.97 25.85
CA ILE A 52 12.22 -13.81 26.97
C ILE A 52 11.00 -13.01 26.51
N ILE A 53 11.21 -11.87 25.84
CA ILE A 53 10.11 -11.03 25.33
C ILE A 53 9.25 -11.82 24.33
N GLY A 54 9.88 -12.54 23.39
CA GLY A 54 9.17 -13.37 22.41
C GLY A 54 8.39 -14.50 23.07
N GLY A 55 8.99 -15.20 24.03
CA GLY A 55 8.35 -16.27 24.79
C GLY A 55 7.15 -15.77 25.62
N VAL A 56 7.30 -14.62 26.28
CA VAL A 56 6.22 -13.97 27.03
C VAL A 56 5.07 -13.59 26.11
N LEU A 57 5.35 -13.00 24.94
CA LEU A 57 4.31 -12.66 23.96
C LEU A 57 3.54 -13.89 23.46
N VAL A 58 4.23 -14.98 23.15
CA VAL A 58 3.61 -16.25 22.72
C VAL A 58 2.77 -16.87 23.86
N LEU A 59 3.30 -16.87 25.09
CA LEU A 59 2.58 -17.40 26.26
C LEU A 59 1.32 -16.59 26.58
N LEU A 60 1.41 -15.25 26.56
CA LEU A 60 0.23 -14.41 26.75
C LEU A 60 -0.77 -14.55 25.60
N ALA A 61 -0.31 -14.74 24.35
CA ALA A 61 -1.20 -15.02 23.23
C ALA A 61 -2.03 -16.30 23.44
N PHE A 62 -1.44 -17.30 24.07
CA PHE A 62 -2.10 -18.56 24.39
C PHE A 62 -3.03 -18.45 25.61
N ALA A 63 -2.55 -17.87 26.71
CA ALA A 63 -3.25 -17.89 28.00
C ALA A 63 -4.25 -16.72 28.18
N LEU A 64 -3.86 -15.49 27.83
CA LEU A 64 -4.59 -14.26 28.13
C LEU A 64 -4.50 -13.26 26.97
N PRO A 65 -5.18 -13.53 25.84
CA PRO A 65 -5.08 -12.69 24.64
C PRO A 65 -5.65 -11.28 24.83
N ASP A 66 -6.55 -11.07 25.79
CA ASP A 66 -7.16 -9.74 26.03
C ASP A 66 -6.16 -8.72 26.57
N TRP A 67 -5.12 -9.18 27.28
CA TRP A 67 -4.02 -8.30 27.73
C TRP A 67 -3.16 -7.81 26.57
N LEU A 68 -3.13 -8.55 25.44
CA LEU A 68 -2.46 -8.14 24.22
C LEU A 68 -3.26 -7.10 23.41
N ALA A 69 -4.50 -6.79 23.79
CA ALA A 69 -5.33 -5.83 23.07
C ALA A 69 -4.71 -4.43 23.01
N LEU A 70 -4.15 -3.96 24.12
CA LEU A 70 -3.54 -2.64 24.19
C LEU A 70 -2.24 -2.58 23.34
N PRO A 71 -1.25 -3.48 23.54
CA PRO A 71 -0.07 -3.55 22.66
C PRO A 71 -0.41 -3.71 21.17
N ASN A 72 -1.35 -4.58 20.83
CA ASN A 72 -1.77 -4.82 19.45
C ASN A 72 -2.35 -3.55 18.81
N ARG A 73 -3.15 -2.78 19.55
CA ARG A 73 -3.71 -1.52 19.07
C ARG A 73 -2.63 -0.45 18.85
N LEU A 74 -1.65 -0.35 19.75
CA LEU A 74 -0.51 0.57 19.57
C LEU A 74 0.34 0.16 18.36
N TRP A 75 0.64 -1.14 18.23
CA TRP A 75 1.37 -1.68 17.09
C TRP A 75 0.67 -1.39 15.77
N THR A 76 -0.64 -1.60 15.73
CA THR A 76 -1.46 -1.32 14.53
C THR A 76 -1.42 0.17 14.17
N LYS A 77 -1.54 1.08 15.16
CA LYS A 77 -1.40 2.53 14.92
C LYS A 77 -0.02 2.90 14.38
N LEU A 78 1.04 2.28 14.90
CA LEU A 78 2.39 2.47 14.40
C LEU A 78 2.53 1.98 12.96
N GLY A 79 1.94 0.83 12.63
CA GLY A 79 1.85 0.32 11.27
C GLY A 79 1.12 1.28 10.32
N LEU A 80 0.01 1.88 10.76
CA LEU A 80 -0.72 2.89 9.98
C LEU A 80 0.10 4.16 9.77
N LEU A 81 0.82 4.62 10.79
CA LEU A 81 1.70 5.78 10.68
C LEU A 81 2.85 5.51 9.70
N LEU A 82 3.45 4.31 9.78
CA LEU A 82 4.47 3.89 8.82
C LEU A 82 3.89 3.82 7.41
N PHE A 83 2.70 3.25 7.25
CA PHE A 83 2.01 3.17 5.96
C PHE A 83 1.77 4.56 5.36
N MET A 84 1.41 5.55 6.18
CA MET A 84 1.24 6.94 5.73
C MET A 84 2.52 7.52 5.10
N ILE A 85 3.71 7.06 5.52
CA ILE A 85 5.00 7.50 4.98
C ILE A 85 5.43 6.62 3.81
N VAL A 86 5.25 5.30 3.92
CA VAL A 86 5.67 4.34 2.90
C VAL A 86 4.81 4.46 1.65
N ASN A 87 3.50 4.68 1.77
CA ASN A 87 2.59 4.82 0.64
C ASN A 87 3.02 5.93 -0.34
N PRO A 88 3.22 7.20 0.07
CA PRO A 88 3.70 8.24 -0.84
C PRO A 88 5.12 7.96 -1.34
N LEU A 89 5.98 7.30 -0.56
CA LEU A 89 7.32 6.92 -1.02
C LEU A 89 7.27 5.88 -2.16
N VAL A 90 6.41 4.88 -2.05
CA VAL A 90 6.18 3.89 -3.10
C VAL A 90 5.57 4.55 -4.34
N MET A 91 4.59 5.44 -4.15
CA MET A 91 4.01 6.20 -5.28
C MET A 91 5.04 7.07 -5.98
N LEU A 92 5.92 7.74 -5.21
CA LEU A 92 7.04 8.51 -5.75
C LEU A 92 8.01 7.62 -6.53
N LEU A 93 8.33 6.43 -6.02
CA LEU A 93 9.21 5.48 -6.70
C LEU A 93 8.60 5.02 -8.03
N ILE A 94 7.30 4.68 -8.04
CA ILE A 94 6.59 4.32 -9.27
C ILE A 94 6.60 5.48 -10.26
N TYR A 95 6.33 6.70 -9.79
CA TYR A 95 6.40 7.90 -10.63
C TYR A 95 7.79 8.08 -11.24
N ALA A 96 8.84 7.99 -10.43
CA ALA A 96 10.21 8.20 -10.87
C ALA A 96 10.74 7.11 -11.80
N THR A 97 10.29 5.86 -11.63
CA THR A 97 10.82 4.71 -12.39
C THR A 97 9.97 4.32 -13.58
N ALA A 98 8.68 4.63 -13.59
CA ALA A 98 7.79 4.38 -14.73
C ALA A 98 7.50 5.66 -15.49
N PHE A 99 6.88 6.65 -14.84
CA PHE A 99 6.34 7.82 -15.53
C PHE A 99 7.43 8.78 -16.04
N ILE A 100 8.44 9.08 -15.22
CA ILE A 100 9.56 9.96 -15.63
C ILE A 100 10.29 9.40 -16.87
N PRO A 101 10.77 8.14 -16.91
CA PRO A 101 11.49 7.65 -18.08
C PRO A 101 10.59 7.55 -19.30
N ILE A 102 9.32 7.17 -19.15
CA ILE A 102 8.36 7.19 -20.27
C ILE A 102 8.25 8.62 -20.83
N GLY A 103 8.01 9.61 -19.97
CA GLY A 103 7.92 11.01 -20.38
C GLY A 103 9.20 11.53 -21.04
N LEU A 104 10.37 11.12 -20.52
CA LEU A 104 11.66 11.47 -21.13
C LEU A 104 11.81 10.85 -22.52
N VAL A 105 11.45 9.57 -22.70
CA VAL A 105 11.48 8.90 -24.00
C VAL A 105 10.54 9.58 -25.00
N LEU A 106 9.32 9.94 -24.58
CA LEU A 106 8.37 10.66 -25.44
C LEU A 106 8.92 12.03 -25.85
N ARG A 107 9.51 12.77 -24.89
CA ARG A 107 10.13 14.08 -25.14
C ARG A 107 11.32 13.99 -26.08
N LEU A 108 12.18 12.97 -25.92
CA LEU A 108 13.32 12.73 -26.83
C LEU A 108 12.86 12.36 -28.25
N ARG A 109 11.71 11.69 -28.38
CA ARG A 109 11.07 11.41 -29.68
C ARG A 109 10.30 12.60 -30.27
N GLY A 110 10.24 13.74 -29.56
CA GLY A 110 9.46 14.91 -29.96
C GLY A 110 7.94 14.66 -29.96
N TYR A 111 7.48 13.59 -29.30
CA TYR A 111 6.06 13.25 -29.22
C TYR A 111 5.47 13.93 -27.99
N ASP A 112 4.65 14.96 -28.21
CA ASP A 112 3.87 15.63 -27.17
C ASP A 112 2.38 15.25 -27.32
N PRO A 113 1.90 14.19 -26.64
CA PRO A 113 0.50 13.78 -26.74
C PRO A 113 -0.46 14.77 -26.09
N LEU A 114 0.02 15.65 -25.21
CA LEU A 114 -0.82 16.59 -24.47
C LEU A 114 -0.86 17.96 -25.15
N ALA A 115 -0.03 18.20 -26.17
CA ALA A 115 0.17 19.50 -26.80
C ALA A 115 0.29 20.60 -25.74
N ALA A 116 1.13 20.36 -24.73
CA ALA A 116 1.13 21.12 -23.48
C ALA A 116 1.66 22.55 -23.64
N SER A 117 2.26 22.87 -24.79
CA SER A 117 2.70 24.21 -25.13
C SER A 117 1.53 25.15 -25.43
N PHE A 118 1.46 26.27 -24.71
CA PHE A 118 0.48 27.32 -24.97
C PHE A 118 0.86 28.13 -26.22
N ASP A 119 0.07 28.00 -27.28
CA ASP A 119 0.16 28.77 -28.52
C ASP A 119 -0.89 29.89 -28.54
N LYS A 120 -0.45 31.15 -28.63
CA LYS A 120 -1.33 32.33 -28.72
C LYS A 120 -1.81 32.64 -30.14
N SER A 121 -1.23 31.97 -31.14
CA SER A 121 -1.51 32.22 -32.56
C SER A 121 -2.65 31.37 -33.12
N VAL A 122 -3.12 30.38 -32.36
CA VAL A 122 -4.24 29.51 -32.77
C VAL A 122 -5.59 30.09 -32.33
N ASP A 123 -6.54 30.10 -33.26
CA ASP A 123 -7.93 30.52 -32.99
C ASP A 123 -8.64 29.58 -32.00
N THR A 124 -8.24 28.30 -31.97
CA THR A 124 -8.79 27.31 -31.05
C THR A 124 -7.81 26.14 -30.85
N TYR A 125 -7.77 25.62 -29.62
CA TYR A 125 -7.06 24.38 -29.27
C TYR A 125 -7.87 23.12 -29.59
N TRP A 126 -9.08 23.26 -30.12
CA TRP A 126 -9.95 22.13 -30.41
C TRP A 126 -9.41 21.31 -31.60
N ASN A 127 -9.00 20.07 -31.35
CA ASN A 127 -8.64 19.13 -32.40
C ASN A 127 -9.88 18.79 -33.24
N LYS A 128 -9.88 19.19 -34.51
CA LYS A 128 -10.98 18.89 -35.44
C LYS A 128 -11.02 17.39 -35.73
N ARG A 129 -12.21 16.82 -35.68
CA ARG A 129 -12.45 15.40 -35.98
C ARG A 129 -12.06 15.08 -37.42
N SER A 130 -11.50 13.90 -37.63
CA SER A 130 -11.15 13.43 -38.95
C SER A 130 -12.43 13.14 -39.76
N PRO A 131 -12.48 13.41 -41.07
CA PRO A 131 -13.70 13.28 -41.88
C PRO A 131 -14.29 11.87 -41.96
N HIS A 132 -13.59 10.85 -41.46
CA HIS A 132 -13.98 9.43 -41.51
C HIS A 132 -14.37 8.86 -40.13
N GLU A 133 -14.49 9.69 -39.09
CA GLU A 133 -15.02 9.22 -37.80
C GLU A 133 -16.52 8.89 -37.91
N PRO A 134 -16.99 7.76 -37.34
CA PRO A 134 -18.40 7.40 -37.34
C PRO A 134 -19.25 8.51 -36.73
N ASP A 135 -20.37 8.84 -37.38
CA ASP A 135 -21.33 9.80 -36.87
C ASP A 135 -21.79 9.37 -35.47
N PRO A 136 -21.72 10.22 -34.43
CA PRO A 136 -22.25 9.94 -33.09
C PRO A 136 -23.68 9.39 -33.09
N ALA A 137 -24.48 9.71 -34.11
CA ALA A 137 -25.83 9.17 -34.29
C ALA A 137 -25.87 7.64 -34.52
N THR A 138 -24.75 6.99 -34.84
CA THR A 138 -24.67 5.53 -34.97
C THR A 138 -24.75 4.79 -33.64
N MET A 139 -24.53 5.44 -32.49
CA MET A 139 -24.64 4.83 -31.15
C MET A 139 -26.05 4.88 -30.55
N ARG A 140 -27.09 5.05 -31.39
CA ARG A 140 -28.47 5.23 -30.93
C ARG A 140 -29.08 3.99 -30.25
N ASN A 141 -28.56 2.79 -30.54
CA ASN A 141 -29.00 1.51 -29.96
C ASN A 141 -27.80 0.66 -29.51
N GLN A 142 -27.14 1.05 -28.43
CA GLN A 142 -25.95 0.35 -27.91
C GLN A 142 -26.24 -0.72 -26.84
N PHE A 143 -27.52 -1.00 -26.58
CA PHE A 143 -28.00 -1.99 -25.61
C PHE A 143 -29.15 -2.80 -26.20
#